data_AF-A0A151BRM1-F1
#
_entry.id   AF-A0A151BRM1-F1
#
_cell.length_a   1.000
_cell.length_b   1.000
_cell.length_c   1.000
_cell.angle_alpha   90.00
_cell.angle_beta   90.00
_cell.angle_gamma   90.00
#
_symmetry.space_group_name_H-M   'P 1'
#
loop_
_entity.id
_entity.type
_entity.pdbx_description
1 polymer ?
#
loop_
_entity_poly.entity_id
_entity_poly.type
_entity_poly.pdbx_seq_one_letter_code
_entity_poly.pdbx_strand_id
1 'polypeptide(L)'
;MGVKGKPEEEGISELLLGYLEDEVFGRLGQSSLEALKRRASEPSGAEALKRWIVDSLLRERDRISRRTLRRADLEAAFSDRTFLTRISEVALERLRCGPNAPTLNIEPKRLSAEETQKILGEGINFGLIFGAESIYFQDVVLAFQVDEFSSRPLRDGKVNVLGVHLDWLTEKGEAVRALLVDESWRVREVGFEAAVPLHVVQTLHLPFSRETDLHRRLSDTFRDAGIVQVNPYEASERADDKAWTHELWLRCRLESPAFRLIPKSSLLKDALKMLEAFIEDLSLRRKRSSLGVFIQPNRGTEGWMVERFRFDVYRGGIGVEHPAAKHIAAILRLDDVLLREERGNIRFSPLREPEETRNLKHISLRINVAWNGSSFVAESGYAQVSEKLVASRGRGGEIIDLHKALRNLYYRSCGEWVRLNVTSKDVRRIKCAAEAAAQALNSGLPEEDSLKMVGVDMVLEVPGADEPILPVLLEANPRPAGLNHSTSLEDEVDAEPKLMVSSAIFRAIRLMRRRLLHGKGS
;
A
#
# COMPACT_ATOMS: atom_id res chain seq x y z
N MET A 1 4.72 7.05 31.94
CA MET A 1 5.10 6.39 33.21
C MET A 1 6.15 5.34 32.90
N GLY A 2 7.38 5.53 33.37
CA GLY A 2 8.50 4.65 33.07
C GLY A 2 8.48 3.40 33.93
N VAL A 3 8.10 2.27 33.35
CA VAL A 3 8.43 0.96 33.89
C VAL A 3 9.76 0.58 33.24
N LYS A 4 10.84 0.55 34.02
CA LYS A 4 12.08 -0.13 33.62
C LYS A 4 11.74 -1.62 33.53
N GLY A 5 11.41 -2.08 32.32
CA GLY A 5 11.28 -3.51 32.03
C GLY A 5 12.60 -4.21 32.31
N LYS A 6 12.53 -5.42 32.89
CA LYS A 6 13.67 -6.36 32.85
C LYS A 6 14.13 -6.47 31.39
N PRO A 7 15.45 -6.61 31.11
CA PRO A 7 15.87 -6.98 29.76
C PRO A 7 15.16 -8.29 29.41
N GLU A 8 14.23 -8.22 28.45
CA GLU A 8 13.56 -9.40 27.93
C GLU A 8 14.65 -10.28 27.30
N GLU A 9 14.66 -11.56 27.67
CA GLU A 9 15.52 -12.54 27.01
C GLU A 9 15.19 -12.58 25.52
N GLU A 10 16.23 -12.53 24.69
CA GLU A 10 16.15 -12.66 23.23
C GLU A 10 15.32 -13.91 22.85
N GLY A 11 14.38 -13.75 21.92
CA GLY A 11 13.56 -14.85 21.41
C GLY A 11 14.40 -15.88 20.64
N ILE A 12 13.93 -17.12 20.54
CA ILE A 12 14.68 -18.18 19.82
C ILE A 12 14.86 -17.83 18.34
N SER A 13 13.83 -17.27 17.70
CA SER A 13 13.94 -16.82 16.31
C SER A 13 14.94 -15.68 16.15
N GLU A 14 14.94 -14.73 17.09
CA GLU A 14 15.87 -13.59 17.11
C GLU A 14 17.31 -14.09 17.25
N LEU A 15 17.57 -15.00 18.20
CA LEU A 15 18.86 -15.65 18.38
C LEU A 15 19.37 -16.34 17.12
N LEU A 16 18.51 -17.13 16.45
CA LEU A 16 18.90 -17.86 15.23
C LEU A 16 19.14 -16.91 14.04
N LEU A 17 18.29 -15.90 13.87
CA LEU A 17 18.46 -14.90 12.82
C LEU A 17 19.71 -14.05 13.06
N GLY A 18 19.93 -13.57 14.28
CA GLY A 18 21.14 -12.84 14.67
C GLY A 18 22.41 -13.69 14.49
N TYR A 19 22.36 -14.98 14.82
CA TYR A 19 23.47 -15.89 14.52
C TYR A 19 23.78 -15.96 13.03
N LEU A 20 22.77 -16.11 12.18
CA LEU A 20 22.96 -16.14 10.72
C LEU A 20 23.57 -14.82 10.23
N GLU A 21 23.10 -13.69 10.74
CA GLU A 21 23.60 -12.38 10.34
C GLU A 21 25.05 -12.15 10.76
N ASP A 22 25.40 -12.43 12.02
CA ASP A 22 26.73 -12.13 12.54
C ASP A 22 27.78 -13.15 12.11
N GLU A 23 27.42 -14.44 12.15
CA GLU A 23 28.38 -15.54 12.08
C GLU A 23 28.41 -16.21 10.71
N VAL A 24 27.29 -16.19 9.98
CA VAL A 24 27.19 -16.85 8.68
C VAL A 24 27.34 -15.85 7.54
N PHE A 25 26.58 -14.76 7.56
CA PHE A 25 26.61 -13.74 6.51
C PHE A 25 27.64 -12.65 6.77
N GLY A 26 27.78 -12.20 8.02
CA GLY A 26 28.67 -11.11 8.42
C GLY A 26 30.16 -11.40 8.24
N ARG A 27 30.53 -12.68 8.12
CA ARG A 27 31.90 -13.13 7.82
C ARG A 27 32.22 -13.16 6.33
N LEU A 28 31.23 -12.97 5.46
CA LEU A 28 31.43 -13.00 4.02
C LEU A 28 31.93 -11.65 3.51
N GLY A 29 32.89 -11.68 2.59
CA GLY A 29 33.28 -10.48 1.85
C GLY A 29 32.12 -9.92 1.02
N GLN A 30 32.15 -8.62 0.72
CA GLN A 30 31.08 -7.91 0.01
C GLN A 30 30.68 -8.58 -1.32
N SER A 31 31.65 -9.05 -2.10
CA SER A 31 31.39 -9.77 -3.37
C SER A 31 30.60 -11.06 -3.18
N SER A 32 30.85 -11.80 -2.09
CA SER A 32 30.14 -13.03 -1.76
C SER A 32 28.72 -12.75 -1.29
N LEU A 33 28.52 -11.68 -0.50
CA LEU A 33 27.19 -11.25 -0.07
C LEU A 33 26.34 -10.82 -1.26
N GLU A 34 26.88 -10.07 -2.22
CA GLU A 34 26.18 -9.68 -3.45
C GLU A 34 25.89 -10.88 -4.36
N ALA A 35 26.74 -11.91 -4.38
CA ALA A 35 26.44 -13.17 -5.06
C ALA A 35 25.26 -13.92 -4.39
N LEU A 36 25.22 -13.95 -3.05
CA LEU A 36 24.10 -14.54 -2.31
C LEU A 36 22.80 -13.79 -2.55
N LYS A 37 22.81 -12.46 -2.55
CA LYS A 37 21.62 -11.66 -2.87
C LYS A 37 21.07 -11.97 -4.24
N ARG A 38 21.93 -11.99 -5.27
CA ARG A 38 21.52 -12.37 -6.64
C ARG A 38 20.90 -13.76 -6.68
N ARG A 39 21.54 -14.74 -6.04
CA ARG A 39 21.03 -16.11 -5.96
C ARG A 39 19.71 -16.19 -5.17
N ALA A 40 19.55 -15.39 -4.11
CA ALA A 40 18.31 -15.33 -3.34
C ALA A 40 17.14 -14.80 -4.17
N SER A 41 17.39 -13.95 -5.18
CA SER A 41 16.35 -13.43 -6.06
C SER A 41 15.88 -14.41 -7.15
N GLU A 42 16.61 -15.50 -7.37
CA GLU A 42 16.23 -16.56 -8.32
C GLU A 42 15.48 -17.70 -7.61
N PRO A 43 14.36 -18.22 -8.14
CA PRO A 43 13.58 -19.25 -7.44
C PRO A 43 14.38 -20.52 -7.06
N SER A 44 15.16 -21.06 -8.00
CA SER A 44 16.01 -22.25 -7.76
C SER A 44 17.18 -21.93 -6.81
N GLY A 45 17.73 -20.71 -6.93
CA GLY A 45 18.78 -20.21 -6.06
C GLY A 45 18.31 -20.05 -4.61
N ALA A 46 17.13 -19.46 -4.41
CA ALA A 46 16.49 -19.30 -3.11
C ALA A 46 16.25 -20.65 -2.44
N GLU A 47 15.74 -21.64 -3.17
CA GLU A 47 15.49 -22.97 -2.62
C GLU A 47 16.77 -23.70 -2.21
N ALA A 48 17.86 -23.54 -2.97
CA ALA A 48 19.15 -24.07 -2.58
C ALA A 48 19.74 -23.36 -1.36
N LEU A 49 19.54 -22.04 -1.24
CA LEU A 49 19.99 -21.27 -0.09
C LEU A 49 19.21 -21.60 1.18
N LYS A 50 17.88 -21.80 1.10
CA LYS A 50 17.07 -22.25 2.24
C LYS A 50 17.62 -23.52 2.86
N ARG A 51 17.86 -24.54 2.02
CA ARG A 51 18.47 -25.81 2.45
C ARG A 51 19.84 -25.61 3.08
N TRP A 52 20.70 -24.82 2.45
CA TRP A 52 22.03 -24.52 2.99
C TRP A 52 22.00 -23.79 4.34
N ILE A 53 21.06 -22.86 4.55
CA ILE A 53 20.86 -22.16 5.82
C ILE A 53 20.45 -23.16 6.91
N VAL A 54 19.44 -24.00 6.63
CA VAL A 54 18.98 -25.03 7.59
C VAL A 54 20.12 -25.97 7.97
N ASP A 55 20.87 -26.49 6.99
CA ASP A 55 22.02 -27.36 7.24
C ASP A 55 23.11 -26.67 8.07
N SER A 56 23.32 -25.36 7.84
CA SER A 56 24.30 -24.58 8.59
C SER A 56 23.88 -24.35 10.04
N LEU A 57 22.60 -24.06 10.30
CA LEU A 57 22.05 -23.97 11.66
C LEU A 57 22.18 -25.29 12.41
N LEU A 58 21.89 -26.42 11.75
CA LEU A 58 21.99 -27.75 12.35
C LEU A 58 23.45 -28.14 12.66
N ARG A 59 24.41 -27.80 11.79
CA ARG A 59 25.85 -28.02 12.04
C ARG A 59 26.37 -27.20 13.22
N GLU A 60 25.89 -25.97 13.38
CA GLU A 60 26.34 -25.04 14.42
C GLU A 60 25.52 -25.12 15.72
N ARG A 61 24.58 -26.09 15.83
CA ARG A 61 23.67 -26.28 16.96
C ARG A 61 24.36 -26.18 18.32
N ASP A 62 25.44 -26.94 18.54
CA ASP A 62 26.14 -26.96 19.83
C ASP A 62 26.75 -25.60 20.20
N ARG A 63 27.14 -24.80 19.20
CA ARG A 63 27.69 -23.47 19.40
C ARG A 63 26.59 -22.46 19.71
N ILE A 64 25.45 -22.57 19.03
CA ILE A 64 24.25 -21.74 19.27
C ILE A 64 23.67 -22.04 20.65
N SER A 65 23.56 -23.31 21.06
CA SER A 65 23.04 -23.71 22.39
C SER A 65 23.86 -23.20 23.58
N ARG A 66 25.08 -22.70 23.35
CA ARG A 66 25.89 -22.02 24.38
C ARG A 66 25.55 -20.53 24.54
N ARG A 67 24.79 -19.93 23.61
CA ARG A 67 24.43 -18.50 23.60
C ARG A 67 23.14 -18.18 24.37
N THR A 68 22.36 -19.18 24.76
CA THR A 68 21.09 -18.99 25.47
C THR A 68 20.95 -19.89 26.70
N LEU A 69 20.20 -19.41 27.69
CA LEU A 69 19.79 -20.19 28.85
C LEU A 69 18.54 -21.05 28.54
N ARG A 70 17.81 -20.77 27.46
CA ARG A 70 16.60 -21.47 27.02
C ARG A 70 16.89 -22.73 26.19
N ARG A 71 17.80 -23.58 26.68
CA ARG A 71 18.29 -24.76 25.92
C ARG A 71 17.15 -25.69 25.51
N ALA A 72 16.22 -26.02 26.41
CA ALA A 72 15.14 -26.96 26.10
C ALA A 72 14.24 -26.46 24.95
N ASP A 73 13.89 -25.17 24.95
CA ASP A 73 13.08 -24.60 23.87
C ASP A 73 13.85 -24.55 22.55
N LEU A 74 15.15 -24.23 22.60
CA LEU A 74 16.02 -24.23 21.42
C LEU A 74 16.18 -25.64 20.83
N GLU A 75 16.29 -26.67 21.68
CA GLU A 75 16.36 -28.06 21.22
C GLU A 75 15.04 -28.51 20.55
N ALA A 76 13.90 -28.07 21.08
CA ALA A 76 12.60 -28.28 20.44
C ALA A 76 12.54 -27.57 19.07
N ALA A 77 13.03 -26.33 19.00
CA ALA A 77 13.09 -25.56 17.76
C ALA A 77 13.99 -26.21 16.69
N PHE A 78 15.15 -26.75 17.07
CA PHE A 78 16.02 -27.51 16.14
C PHE A 78 15.39 -28.82 15.66
N SER A 79 14.45 -29.37 16.42
CA SER A 79 13.73 -30.60 16.07
C SER A 79 12.55 -30.35 15.13
N ASP A 80 12.07 -29.10 15.03
CA ASP A 80 11.01 -28.71 14.10
C ASP A 80 11.59 -28.19 12.78
N ARG A 81 11.56 -29.05 11.75
CA ARG A 81 11.99 -28.68 10.39
C ARG A 81 11.15 -27.57 9.77
N THR A 82 9.87 -27.47 10.11
CA THR A 82 8.99 -26.41 9.60
C THR A 82 9.45 -25.06 10.14
N PHE A 83 9.77 -25.00 11.43
CA PHE A 83 10.32 -23.81 12.06
C PHE A 83 11.67 -23.40 11.44
N LEU A 84 12.63 -24.34 11.31
CA LEU A 84 13.93 -24.02 10.69
C LEU A 84 13.80 -23.59 9.23
N THR A 85 12.88 -24.20 8.47
CA THR A 85 12.58 -23.77 7.10
C THR A 85 12.08 -22.33 7.10
N ARG A 86 11.20 -21.98 8.03
CA ARG A 86 10.71 -20.60 8.15
C ARG A 86 11.78 -19.60 8.55
N ILE A 87 12.66 -19.96 9.48
CA ILE A 87 13.85 -19.15 9.82
C ILE A 87 14.69 -18.90 8.57
N SER A 88 14.88 -19.91 7.72
CA SER A 88 15.64 -19.76 6.47
C SER A 88 14.95 -18.85 5.45
N GLU A 89 13.63 -18.86 5.38
CA GLU A 89 12.85 -17.95 4.54
C GLU A 89 13.02 -16.51 4.99
N VAL A 90 12.82 -16.23 6.29
CA VAL A 90 12.99 -14.88 6.84
C VAL A 90 14.43 -14.39 6.70
N ALA A 91 15.42 -15.27 6.88
CA ALA A 91 16.82 -14.93 6.62
C ALA A 91 17.06 -14.52 5.14
N LEU A 92 16.39 -15.19 4.19
CA LEU A 92 16.47 -14.80 2.77
C LEU A 92 15.72 -13.49 2.47
N GLU A 93 14.55 -13.28 3.07
CA GLU A 93 13.83 -12.00 2.99
C GLU A 93 14.76 -10.87 3.45
N ARG A 94 15.41 -11.02 4.60
CA ARG A 94 16.39 -10.04 5.12
C ARG A 94 17.59 -9.85 4.20
N LEU A 95 18.16 -10.92 3.64
CA LEU A 95 19.26 -10.81 2.68
C LEU A 95 18.88 -9.98 1.45
N ARG A 96 17.67 -10.17 0.89
CA ARG A 96 17.16 -9.40 -0.25
C ARG A 96 16.91 -7.94 0.10
N CYS A 97 16.39 -7.71 1.30
CA CYS A 97 15.94 -6.41 1.77
C CYS A 97 17.08 -5.54 2.36
N GLY A 98 18.19 -6.17 2.75
CA GLY A 98 19.38 -5.52 3.27
C GLY A 98 19.40 -5.42 4.80
N PRO A 99 20.50 -4.89 5.36
CA PRO A 99 20.79 -4.97 6.80
C PRO A 99 19.84 -4.16 7.68
N ASN A 100 19.12 -3.18 7.11
CA ASN A 100 18.16 -2.35 7.84
C ASN A 100 16.74 -2.95 7.84
N ALA A 101 16.56 -4.14 7.28
CA ALA A 101 15.29 -4.84 7.36
C ALA A 101 14.89 -5.08 8.83
N PRO A 102 13.59 -4.98 9.18
CA PRO A 102 13.14 -5.30 10.53
C PRO A 102 13.23 -6.81 10.79
N THR A 103 13.48 -7.17 12.05
CA THR A 103 13.46 -8.58 12.48
C THR A 103 12.02 -9.01 12.69
N LEU A 104 11.70 -10.25 12.30
CA LEU A 104 10.39 -10.84 12.56
C LEU A 104 10.54 -11.90 13.66
N ASN A 105 9.77 -11.75 14.73
CA ASN A 105 9.72 -12.75 15.79
C ASN A 105 8.81 -13.91 15.34
N ILE A 106 9.31 -15.14 15.38
CA ILE A 106 8.60 -16.33 14.93
C ILE A 106 8.45 -17.27 16.12
N GLU A 107 7.21 -17.58 16.48
CA GLU A 107 6.93 -18.53 17.54
C GLU A 107 7.33 -19.94 17.09
N PRO A 108 8.19 -20.64 17.87
CA PRO A 108 8.69 -21.95 17.49
C PRO A 108 7.62 -23.03 17.57
N LYS A 109 6.62 -22.84 18.43
CA LYS A 109 5.51 -23.78 18.60
C LYS A 109 4.26 -23.21 17.95
N ARG A 110 3.46 -24.10 17.37
CA ARG A 110 2.10 -23.75 16.95
C ARG A 110 1.24 -23.52 18.18
N LEU A 111 0.33 -22.57 18.09
CA LEU A 111 -0.67 -22.31 19.10
C LEU A 111 -1.69 -23.43 19.11
N SER A 112 -1.92 -24.00 20.28
CA SER A 112 -3.00 -24.94 20.54
C SER A 112 -4.37 -24.30 20.37
N ALA A 113 -5.43 -25.12 20.32
CA ALA A 113 -6.80 -24.62 20.27
C ALA A 113 -7.13 -23.73 21.48
N GLU A 114 -6.66 -24.08 22.68
CA GLU A 114 -6.89 -23.31 23.91
C GLU A 114 -6.17 -21.96 23.87
N GLU A 115 -4.91 -21.92 23.44
CA GLU A 115 -4.15 -20.67 23.30
C GLU A 115 -4.73 -19.77 22.21
N THR A 116 -5.13 -20.36 21.08
CA THR A 116 -5.80 -19.65 19.99
C THR A 116 -7.10 -19.02 20.47
N GLN A 117 -7.94 -19.78 21.20
CA GLN A 117 -9.16 -19.25 21.80
C GLN A 117 -8.88 -18.17 22.84
N LYS A 118 -7.81 -18.28 23.63
CA LYS A 118 -7.42 -17.25 24.60
C LYS A 118 -7.03 -15.93 23.92
N ILE A 119 -6.32 -15.99 22.78
CA ILE A 119 -5.80 -14.80 22.08
C ILE A 119 -6.88 -14.13 21.22
N LEU A 120 -7.62 -14.94 20.46
CA LEU A 120 -8.62 -14.45 19.49
C LEU A 120 -10.00 -14.28 20.12
N GLY A 121 -10.33 -15.10 21.13
CA GLY A 121 -11.63 -15.11 21.79
C GLY A 121 -12.79 -15.27 20.80
N GLU A 122 -13.95 -14.71 21.16
CA GLU A 122 -15.10 -14.60 20.26
C GLU A 122 -15.02 -13.35 19.37
N GLY A 123 -13.81 -12.86 19.06
CA GLY A 123 -13.61 -11.69 18.21
C GLY A 123 -13.93 -11.95 16.73
N ILE A 124 -13.97 -10.87 15.94
CA ILE A 124 -14.06 -10.98 14.47
C ILE A 124 -12.65 -11.10 13.93
N ASN A 125 -12.29 -12.24 13.34
CA ASN A 125 -11.01 -12.39 12.64
C ASN A 125 -11.02 -11.63 11.31
N PHE A 126 -10.23 -10.56 11.25
CA PHE A 126 -10.00 -9.73 10.07
C PHE A 126 -8.63 -10.05 9.46
N GLY A 127 -8.62 -10.70 8.31
CA GLY A 127 -7.41 -11.13 7.61
C GLY A 127 -6.89 -10.06 6.64
N LEU A 128 -5.71 -9.53 6.89
CA LEU A 128 -4.94 -8.74 5.94
C LEU A 128 -4.11 -9.71 5.08
N ILE A 129 -4.59 -9.99 3.87
CA ILE A 129 -4.02 -11.00 2.98
C ILE A 129 -2.91 -10.36 2.15
N PHE A 130 -1.70 -10.93 2.19
CA PHE A 130 -0.53 -10.39 1.48
C PHE A 130 0.32 -11.44 0.77
N GLY A 131 1.16 -11.01 -0.16
CA GLY A 131 2.12 -11.88 -0.84
C GLY A 131 3.54 -11.33 -0.98
N ALA A 132 3.79 -10.14 -0.41
CA ALA A 132 5.12 -9.58 -0.26
C ALA A 132 5.87 -10.20 0.93
N GLU A 133 7.13 -9.82 1.12
CA GLU A 133 7.95 -10.26 2.25
C GLU A 133 7.29 -9.92 3.59
N SER A 134 7.13 -10.95 4.43
CA SER A 134 6.49 -10.89 5.74
C SER A 134 7.13 -9.88 6.69
N ILE A 135 8.46 -9.72 6.59
CA ILE A 135 9.22 -8.80 7.44
C ILE A 135 8.75 -7.35 7.31
N TYR A 136 8.31 -6.90 6.14
CA TYR A 136 7.83 -5.53 5.97
C TYR A 136 6.33 -5.38 6.22
N PHE A 137 5.57 -6.46 6.09
CA PHE A 137 4.12 -6.42 6.28
C PHE A 137 3.73 -6.28 7.77
N GLN A 138 4.64 -6.61 8.69
CA GLN A 138 4.40 -6.50 10.13
C GLN A 138 3.97 -5.09 10.57
N ASP A 139 4.54 -4.03 9.97
CA ASP A 139 4.20 -2.64 10.32
C ASP A 139 2.76 -2.29 9.94
N VAL A 140 2.25 -2.89 8.86
CA VAL A 140 0.85 -2.72 8.43
C VAL A 140 -0.08 -3.39 9.44
N VAL A 141 0.26 -4.62 9.88
CA VAL A 141 -0.52 -5.36 10.89
C VAL A 141 -0.57 -4.58 12.20
N LEU A 142 0.56 -4.05 12.65
CA LEU A 142 0.64 -3.23 13.86
C LEU A 142 -0.22 -1.96 13.74
N ALA A 143 -0.13 -1.24 12.62
CA ALA A 143 -0.91 -0.03 12.41
C ALA A 143 -2.43 -0.28 12.47
N PHE A 144 -2.92 -1.34 11.81
CA PHE A 144 -4.33 -1.72 11.90
C PHE A 144 -4.72 -2.16 13.32
N GLN A 145 -3.87 -2.88 14.05
CA GLN A 145 -4.18 -3.30 15.42
C GLN A 145 -4.24 -2.12 16.40
N VAL A 146 -3.37 -1.12 16.23
CA VAL A 146 -3.42 0.13 17.00
C VAL A 146 -4.72 0.87 16.75
N ASP A 147 -5.16 0.96 15.48
CA ASP A 147 -6.44 1.57 15.12
C ASP A 147 -7.64 0.81 15.69
N GLU A 148 -7.62 -0.54 15.63
CA GLU A 148 -8.66 -1.37 16.23
C GLU A 148 -8.81 -1.07 17.72
N PHE A 149 -7.70 -1.07 18.44
CA PHE A 149 -7.65 -0.87 19.88
C PHE A 149 -8.11 0.55 20.24
N SER A 150 -7.63 1.56 19.51
CA SER A 150 -7.90 2.97 19.78
C SER A 150 -9.33 3.37 19.42
N SER A 151 -9.93 2.70 18.43
CA SER A 151 -11.29 3.00 17.95
C SER A 151 -12.38 2.12 18.56
N ARG A 152 -12.03 1.06 19.31
CA ARG A 152 -12.99 0.09 19.84
C ARG A 152 -13.91 0.72 20.90
N PRO A 153 -15.24 0.75 20.68
CA PRO A 153 -16.19 1.10 21.73
C PRO A 153 -16.14 0.11 22.89
N LEU A 154 -16.30 0.58 24.13
CA LEU A 154 -16.23 -0.25 25.35
C LEU A 154 -17.14 -1.49 25.37
N ARG A 155 -18.26 -1.45 24.63
CA ARG A 155 -19.28 -2.51 24.60
C ARG A 155 -19.23 -3.39 23.35
N ASP A 156 -18.36 -3.07 22.39
CA ASP A 156 -18.26 -3.80 21.14
C ASP A 156 -17.17 -4.87 21.21
N GLY A 157 -17.39 -5.97 20.50
CA GLY A 157 -16.42 -7.06 20.39
C GLY A 157 -15.12 -6.63 19.71
N LYS A 158 -14.03 -7.30 20.11
CA LYS A 158 -12.69 -7.17 19.51
C LYS A 158 -12.73 -7.59 18.03
N VAL A 159 -12.01 -6.86 17.20
CA VAL A 159 -11.60 -7.34 15.87
C VAL A 159 -10.16 -7.82 15.98
N ASN A 160 -9.90 -9.08 15.63
CA ASN A 160 -8.55 -9.63 15.63
C ASN A 160 -7.92 -9.33 14.27
N VAL A 161 -6.87 -8.51 14.24
CA VAL A 161 -6.14 -8.21 13.01
C VAL A 161 -5.10 -9.30 12.77
N LEU A 162 -5.24 -10.03 11.67
CA LEU A 162 -4.38 -11.16 11.30
C LEU A 162 -3.65 -10.83 9.99
N GLY A 163 -2.33 -10.69 9.99
CA GLY A 163 -1.57 -10.65 8.74
C GLY A 163 -1.38 -12.06 8.20
N VAL A 164 -1.97 -12.39 7.05
CA VAL A 164 -1.94 -13.76 6.50
C VAL A 164 -1.30 -13.75 5.12
N HIS A 165 -0.12 -14.38 5.00
CA HIS A 165 0.49 -14.57 3.69
C HIS A 165 -0.39 -15.50 2.84
N LEU A 166 -0.44 -15.32 1.52
CA LEU A 166 -1.28 -16.12 0.64
C LEU A 166 -0.98 -17.63 0.73
N ASP A 167 0.28 -18.01 0.97
CA ASP A 167 0.70 -19.41 1.17
C ASP A 167 0.32 -19.98 2.55
N TRP A 168 -0.26 -19.16 3.44
CA TRP A 168 -0.73 -19.56 4.77
C TRP A 168 -2.25 -19.76 4.83
N LEU A 169 -2.90 -19.72 3.67
CA LEU A 169 -4.32 -20.00 3.54
C LEU A 169 -4.55 -21.47 3.18
N THR A 170 -5.59 -22.08 3.77
CA THR A 170 -6.14 -23.35 3.27
C THR A 170 -6.91 -23.11 1.97
N GLU A 171 -7.27 -24.19 1.27
CA GLU A 171 -8.15 -24.12 0.09
C GLU A 171 -9.51 -23.49 0.39
N LYS A 172 -9.93 -23.45 1.66
CA LYS A 172 -11.18 -22.82 2.13
C LYS A 172 -10.98 -21.36 2.57
N GLY A 173 -9.78 -20.81 2.44
CA GLY A 173 -9.47 -19.45 2.88
C GLY A 173 -9.29 -19.28 4.40
N GLU A 174 -9.04 -20.36 5.14
CA GLU A 174 -8.74 -20.31 6.58
C GLU A 174 -7.23 -20.14 6.81
N ALA A 175 -6.82 -19.49 7.90
CA ALA A 175 -5.41 -19.21 8.17
C ALA A 175 -4.76 -20.35 8.98
N VAL A 176 -3.67 -20.94 8.46
CA VAL A 176 -2.84 -21.89 9.22
C VAL A 176 -1.67 -21.22 9.95
N ARG A 177 -1.40 -19.96 9.62
CA ARG A 177 -0.37 -19.11 10.20
C ARG A 177 -0.76 -17.65 10.05
N ALA A 178 -0.36 -16.79 10.99
CA ALA A 178 -0.61 -15.35 10.91
C ALA A 178 0.45 -14.53 11.64
N LEU A 179 0.60 -13.27 11.23
CA LEU A 179 1.19 -12.21 12.02
C LEU A 179 0.15 -11.68 13.01
N LEU A 180 0.51 -11.62 14.29
CA LEU A 180 -0.31 -11.15 15.41
C LEU A 180 0.45 -10.13 16.22
N VAL A 181 -0.26 -9.17 16.82
CA VAL A 181 0.31 -8.29 17.84
C VAL A 181 0.06 -8.89 19.22
N ASP A 182 1.11 -8.97 20.03
CA ASP A 182 1.03 -9.41 21.42
C ASP A 182 0.68 -8.27 22.41
N GLU A 183 0.62 -8.60 23.70
CA GLU A 183 0.33 -7.63 24.76
C GLU A 183 1.44 -6.58 24.94
N SER A 184 2.65 -6.86 24.45
CA SER A 184 3.81 -5.96 24.44
C SER A 184 3.87 -5.08 23.19
N TRP A 185 2.83 -5.09 22.36
CA TRP A 185 2.74 -4.35 21.09
C TRP A 185 3.81 -4.75 20.06
N ARG A 186 4.30 -5.98 20.13
CA ARG A 186 5.21 -6.55 19.13
C ARG A 186 4.46 -7.46 18.20
N VAL A 187 4.89 -7.47 16.93
CA VAL A 187 4.37 -8.39 15.94
C VAL A 187 5.13 -9.70 16.04
N ARG A 188 4.39 -10.80 16.12
CA ARG A 188 4.91 -12.16 16.08
C ARG A 188 4.21 -12.99 15.01
N GLU A 189 4.97 -13.84 14.37
CA GLU A 189 4.45 -14.86 13.46
C GLU A 189 4.11 -16.12 14.26
N VAL A 190 2.85 -16.56 14.19
CA VAL A 190 2.35 -17.75 14.87
C VAL A 190 1.80 -18.75 13.87
N GLY A 191 2.11 -20.03 14.06
CA GLY A 191 1.37 -21.13 13.43
C GLY A 191 0.19 -21.56 14.30
N PHE A 192 -0.86 -22.10 13.70
CA PHE A 192 -1.99 -22.68 14.43
C PHE A 192 -2.04 -24.20 14.26
N GLU A 193 -2.40 -24.94 15.31
CA GLU A 193 -2.62 -26.39 15.20
C GLU A 193 -3.86 -26.71 14.36
N ALA A 194 -4.92 -25.91 14.52
CA ALA A 194 -6.13 -25.94 13.70
C ALA A 194 -6.24 -24.63 12.91
N ALA A 195 -6.68 -24.71 11.65
CA ALA A 195 -6.83 -23.51 10.82
C ALA A 195 -7.88 -22.56 11.44
N VAL A 196 -7.55 -21.26 11.43
CA VAL A 196 -8.38 -20.21 12.01
C VAL A 196 -9.31 -19.64 10.93
N PRO A 197 -10.64 -19.62 11.14
CA PRO A 197 -11.56 -19.05 10.17
C PRO A 197 -11.39 -17.53 10.10
N LEU A 198 -11.40 -16.99 8.87
CA LEU A 198 -11.44 -15.56 8.60
C LEU A 198 -12.88 -15.13 8.36
N HIS A 199 -13.30 -14.00 8.92
CA HIS A 199 -14.67 -13.50 8.76
C HIS A 199 -14.73 -12.35 7.77
N VAL A 200 -13.71 -11.50 7.80
CA VAL A 200 -13.52 -10.39 6.86
C VAL A 200 -12.08 -10.44 6.36
N VAL A 201 -11.86 -10.11 5.09
CA VAL A 201 -10.52 -10.07 4.50
C VAL A 201 -10.28 -8.80 3.69
N GLN A 202 -9.05 -8.31 3.72
CA GLN A 202 -8.56 -7.26 2.85
C GLN A 202 -7.29 -7.74 2.16
N THR A 203 -7.31 -7.78 0.83
CA THR A 203 -6.14 -8.16 0.04
C THR A 203 -5.26 -6.93 -0.21
N LEU A 204 -3.98 -7.02 0.17
CA LEU A 204 -2.98 -5.95 0.08
C LEU A 204 -1.65 -6.55 -0.41
N HIS A 205 -0.77 -5.72 -0.99
CA HIS A 205 0.65 -6.07 -1.21
C HIS A 205 0.87 -7.45 -1.87
N LEU A 206 0.16 -7.72 -2.97
CA LEU A 206 0.40 -8.92 -3.77
C LEU A 206 1.60 -8.71 -4.71
N PRO A 207 2.27 -9.78 -5.17
CA PRO A 207 3.36 -9.68 -6.12
C PRO A 207 2.90 -9.04 -7.44
N PHE A 208 3.52 -7.91 -7.81
CA PHE A 208 3.14 -7.08 -8.96
C PHE A 208 2.94 -7.88 -10.27
N SER A 209 3.82 -8.84 -10.57
CA SER A 209 3.78 -9.62 -11.81
C SER A 209 2.55 -10.54 -11.95
N ARG A 210 1.87 -10.83 -10.84
CA ARG A 210 0.71 -11.74 -10.79
C ARG A 210 -0.44 -11.17 -9.96
N GLU A 211 -0.40 -9.87 -9.63
CA GLU A 211 -1.32 -9.22 -8.69
C GLU A 211 -2.78 -9.44 -9.09
N THR A 212 -3.11 -9.17 -10.36
CA THR A 212 -4.48 -9.32 -10.89
C THR A 212 -4.97 -10.77 -10.78
N ASP A 213 -4.19 -11.74 -11.26
CA ASP A 213 -4.57 -13.16 -11.26
C ASP A 213 -4.64 -13.74 -9.84
N LEU A 214 -3.79 -13.26 -8.93
CA LEU A 214 -3.83 -13.66 -7.52
C LEU A 214 -5.04 -13.05 -6.82
N HIS A 215 -5.31 -11.76 -7.02
CA HIS A 215 -6.47 -11.11 -6.40
C HIS A 215 -7.78 -11.74 -6.87
N ARG A 216 -7.94 -12.00 -8.17
CA ARG A 216 -9.11 -12.70 -8.71
C ARG A 216 -9.32 -14.05 -8.02
N ARG A 217 -8.30 -14.92 -8.03
CA ARG A 217 -8.38 -16.25 -7.42
C ARG A 217 -8.68 -16.21 -5.93
N LEU A 218 -8.02 -15.32 -5.18
CA LEU A 218 -8.28 -15.13 -3.75
C LEU A 218 -9.72 -14.65 -3.52
N SER A 219 -10.20 -13.70 -4.34
CA SER A 219 -11.55 -13.17 -4.24
C SER A 219 -12.61 -14.23 -4.50
N ASP A 220 -12.38 -15.12 -5.48
CA ASP A 220 -13.23 -16.28 -5.76
C ASP A 220 -13.24 -17.24 -4.56
N THR A 221 -12.07 -17.61 -4.03
CA THR A 221 -11.96 -18.47 -2.83
C THR A 221 -12.74 -17.90 -1.65
N PHE A 222 -12.61 -16.61 -1.38
CA PHE A 222 -13.30 -15.97 -0.26
C PHE A 222 -14.80 -15.87 -0.49
N ARG A 223 -15.24 -15.64 -1.73
CA ARG A 223 -16.67 -15.67 -2.09
C ARG A 223 -17.28 -17.04 -1.87
N ASP A 224 -16.63 -18.09 -2.37
CA ASP A 224 -17.10 -19.47 -2.23
C ASP A 224 -17.15 -19.92 -0.76
N ALA A 225 -16.23 -19.41 0.06
CA ALA A 225 -16.21 -19.64 1.51
C ALA A 225 -17.18 -18.75 2.31
N GLY A 226 -17.89 -17.80 1.67
CA GLY A 226 -18.77 -16.85 2.34
C GLY A 226 -18.05 -15.85 3.25
N ILE A 227 -16.77 -15.57 2.97
CA ILE A 227 -15.93 -14.63 3.71
C ILE A 227 -16.13 -13.23 3.11
N VAL A 228 -16.43 -12.25 3.98
CA VAL A 228 -16.68 -10.87 3.55
C VAL A 228 -15.38 -10.22 3.09
N GLN A 229 -15.41 -9.51 1.97
CA GLN A 229 -14.22 -8.85 1.42
C GLN A 229 -14.35 -7.34 1.59
N VAL A 230 -13.28 -6.69 2.09
CA VAL A 230 -13.18 -5.22 2.12
C VAL A 230 -13.23 -4.68 0.70
N ASN A 231 -12.47 -5.27 -0.22
CA ASN A 231 -12.49 -4.92 -1.64
C ASN A 231 -12.48 -6.22 -2.47
N PRO A 232 -13.64 -6.67 -2.95
CA PRO A 232 -13.71 -7.79 -3.89
C PRO A 232 -13.05 -7.44 -5.22
N TYR A 233 -12.65 -8.46 -5.99
CA TYR A 233 -11.85 -8.30 -7.20
C TYR A 233 -12.56 -7.46 -8.28
N GLU A 234 -13.83 -7.73 -8.56
CA GLU A 234 -14.60 -7.06 -9.62
C GLU A 234 -14.74 -5.55 -9.34
N ALA A 235 -14.95 -5.19 -8.07
CA ALA A 235 -14.99 -3.80 -7.63
C ALA A 235 -13.62 -3.13 -7.77
N SER A 236 -12.56 -3.89 -7.51
CA SER A 236 -11.17 -3.42 -7.58
C SER A 236 -10.71 -3.24 -9.02
N GLU A 237 -11.08 -4.15 -9.93
CA GLU A 237 -10.82 -4.05 -11.36
C GLU A 237 -11.40 -2.74 -11.94
N ARG A 238 -12.58 -2.33 -11.43
CA ARG A 238 -13.20 -1.05 -11.78
C ARG A 238 -12.35 0.16 -11.39
N ALA A 239 -11.69 0.12 -10.24
CA ALA A 239 -10.78 1.18 -9.79
C ALA A 239 -9.39 1.11 -10.44
N ASP A 240 -8.94 -0.09 -10.80
CA ASP A 240 -7.69 -0.31 -11.53
C ASP A 240 -7.74 0.28 -12.96
N ASP A 241 -8.94 0.45 -13.53
CA ASP A 241 -9.20 1.16 -14.80
C ASP A 241 -9.27 2.68 -14.60
N LYS A 242 -8.16 3.38 -14.92
CA LYS A 242 -8.05 4.83 -14.72
C LYS A 242 -9.00 5.63 -15.60
N ALA A 243 -9.17 5.25 -16.86
CA ALA A 243 -10.07 5.94 -17.78
C ALA A 243 -11.51 5.87 -17.28
N TRP A 244 -11.96 4.69 -16.85
CA TRP A 244 -13.28 4.52 -16.26
C TRP A 244 -13.45 5.30 -14.95
N THR A 245 -12.42 5.29 -14.10
CA THR A 245 -12.41 6.06 -12.85
C THR A 245 -12.58 7.56 -13.11
N HIS A 246 -11.83 8.12 -14.07
CA HIS A 246 -11.98 9.52 -14.47
C HIS A 246 -13.39 9.81 -15.03
N GLU A 247 -13.95 8.91 -15.83
CA GLU A 247 -15.30 9.06 -16.37
C GLU A 247 -16.36 9.16 -15.25
N LEU A 248 -16.29 8.28 -14.25
CA LEU A 248 -17.19 8.30 -13.10
C LEU A 248 -17.09 9.60 -12.31
N TRP A 249 -15.87 10.06 -12.05
CA TRP A 249 -15.64 11.32 -11.34
C TRP A 249 -16.20 12.52 -12.10
N LEU A 250 -15.98 12.59 -13.41
CA LEU A 250 -16.52 13.67 -14.24
C LEU A 250 -18.06 13.66 -14.28
N ARG A 251 -18.70 12.48 -14.36
CA ARG A 251 -20.17 12.34 -14.27
C ARG A 251 -20.72 12.87 -12.95
N CYS A 252 -19.96 12.73 -11.86
CA CYS A 252 -20.27 13.28 -10.54
C CYS A 252 -19.79 14.72 -10.34
N ARG A 253 -19.32 15.40 -11.40
CA ARG A 253 -18.80 16.78 -11.37
C ARG A 253 -17.62 16.97 -10.40
N LEU A 254 -16.83 15.92 -10.21
CA LEU A 254 -15.59 15.99 -9.45
C LEU A 254 -14.45 16.44 -10.37
N GLU A 255 -13.53 17.22 -9.81
CA GLU A 255 -12.40 17.74 -10.56
C GLU A 255 -11.38 16.64 -10.85
N SER A 256 -11.09 16.44 -12.14
CA SER A 256 -10.16 15.43 -12.60
C SER A 256 -9.47 15.91 -13.90
N PRO A 257 -8.24 15.44 -14.22
CA PRO A 257 -7.57 15.83 -15.45
C PRO A 257 -8.39 15.46 -16.69
N ALA A 258 -8.30 16.28 -17.75
CA ALA A 258 -8.78 15.81 -19.05
C ALA A 258 -7.97 14.58 -19.48
N PHE A 259 -8.64 13.63 -20.11
CA PHE A 259 -8.01 12.38 -20.52
C PHE A 259 -8.56 11.85 -21.85
N ARG A 260 -7.81 10.96 -22.48
CA ARG A 260 -8.24 10.19 -23.66
C ARG A 260 -7.61 8.80 -23.62
N LEU A 261 -8.43 7.78 -23.85
CA LEU A 261 -7.97 6.38 -23.96
C LEU A 261 -7.67 6.05 -25.42
N ILE A 262 -6.51 5.46 -25.67
CA ILE A 262 -6.13 4.87 -26.96
C ILE A 262 -6.14 3.34 -26.76
N PRO A 263 -7.06 2.62 -27.43
CA PRO A 263 -7.14 1.17 -27.31
C PRO A 263 -5.84 0.48 -27.74
N LYS A 264 -5.47 -0.59 -27.05
CA LYS A 264 -4.32 -1.47 -27.32
C LYS A 264 -4.28 -1.96 -28.77
N SER A 265 -5.45 -2.19 -29.37
CA SER A 265 -5.61 -2.63 -30.75
C SER A 265 -5.34 -1.54 -31.80
N SER A 266 -5.10 -0.29 -31.39
CA SER A 266 -4.88 0.83 -32.30
C SER A 266 -3.56 0.69 -33.04
N LEU A 267 -3.58 1.01 -34.34
CA LEU A 267 -2.34 1.22 -35.09
C LEU A 267 -1.65 2.49 -34.59
N LEU A 268 -0.31 2.49 -34.56
CA LEU A 268 0.47 3.64 -34.07
C LEU A 268 0.09 4.94 -34.78
N LYS A 269 -0.17 4.90 -36.09
CA LYS A 269 -0.58 6.07 -36.87
C LYS A 269 -1.89 6.69 -36.34
N ASP A 270 -2.85 5.87 -35.93
CA ASP A 270 -4.13 6.35 -35.42
C ASP A 270 -3.99 6.83 -33.97
N ALA A 271 -3.18 6.14 -33.16
CA ALA A 271 -2.80 6.59 -31.82
C ALA A 271 -2.17 7.99 -31.82
N LEU A 272 -1.29 8.28 -32.80
CA LEU A 272 -0.66 9.60 -32.94
C LEU A 272 -1.67 10.69 -33.33
N LYS A 273 -2.61 10.40 -34.24
CA LYS A 273 -3.71 11.34 -34.54
C LYS A 273 -4.58 11.61 -33.31
N MET A 274 -4.87 10.58 -32.51
CA MET A 274 -5.63 10.75 -31.26
C MET A 274 -4.90 11.63 -30.26
N LEU A 275 -3.56 11.52 -30.18
CA LEU A 275 -2.70 12.37 -29.35
C LEU A 275 -2.71 13.83 -29.84
N GLU A 276 -2.53 14.06 -31.15
CA GLU A 276 -2.58 15.41 -31.74
C GLU A 276 -3.92 16.08 -31.45
N ALA A 277 -5.03 15.40 -31.73
CA ALA A 277 -6.37 15.92 -31.47
C ALA A 277 -6.64 16.15 -29.96
N PHE A 278 -5.98 15.41 -29.07
CA PHE A 278 -6.08 15.62 -27.62
C PHE A 278 -5.32 16.88 -27.18
N ILE A 279 -4.13 17.10 -27.74
CA ILE A 279 -3.31 18.29 -27.48
C ILE A 279 -4.00 19.56 -27.99
N GLU A 280 -4.60 19.51 -29.19
CA GLU A 280 -5.35 20.62 -29.77
C GLU A 280 -6.56 21.02 -28.91
N ASP A 281 -7.38 20.04 -28.50
CA ASP A 281 -8.52 20.27 -27.60
C ASP A 281 -8.08 20.85 -26.25
N LEU A 282 -7.02 20.29 -25.65
CA LEU A 282 -6.44 20.82 -24.41
C LEU A 282 -5.95 22.27 -24.56
N SER A 283 -5.32 22.59 -25.69
CA SER A 283 -4.78 23.93 -25.96
C SER A 283 -5.89 24.97 -26.01
N LEU A 284 -6.99 24.64 -26.68
CA LEU A 284 -8.19 25.48 -26.74
C LEU A 284 -8.80 25.70 -25.35
N ARG A 285 -8.94 24.64 -24.55
CA ARG A 285 -9.52 24.71 -23.20
C ARG A 285 -8.65 25.52 -22.24
N ARG A 286 -7.32 25.35 -22.29
CA ARG A 286 -6.37 26.01 -21.37
C ARG A 286 -5.85 27.34 -21.86
N LYS A 287 -6.12 27.70 -23.12
CA LYS A 287 -5.61 28.90 -23.79
C LYS A 287 -4.08 29.01 -23.68
N ARG A 288 -3.39 27.88 -23.88
CA ARG A 288 -1.93 27.74 -23.77
C ARG A 288 -1.39 26.98 -24.96
N SER A 289 -0.29 27.48 -25.53
CA SER A 289 0.40 26.83 -26.64
C SER A 289 1.32 25.69 -26.22
N SER A 290 1.92 25.79 -25.03
CA SER A 290 2.77 24.76 -24.45
C SER A 290 2.02 23.98 -23.39
N LEU A 291 1.91 22.66 -23.60
CA LEU A 291 1.15 21.75 -22.75
C LEU A 291 2.00 20.59 -22.28
N GLY A 292 1.78 20.18 -21.03
CA GLY A 292 2.29 18.92 -20.50
C GLY A 292 1.22 17.84 -20.59
N VAL A 293 1.62 16.67 -21.11
CA VAL A 293 0.75 15.49 -21.18
C VAL A 293 1.52 14.30 -20.60
N PHE A 294 0.87 13.60 -19.67
CA PHE A 294 1.30 12.30 -19.21
C PHE A 294 0.78 11.22 -20.15
N ILE A 295 1.65 10.30 -20.52
CA ILE A 295 1.33 9.12 -21.32
C ILE A 295 1.66 7.90 -20.47
N GLN A 296 0.66 7.06 -20.20
CA GLN A 296 0.77 5.96 -19.26
C GLN A 296 -0.14 4.79 -19.64
N PRO A 297 0.10 3.57 -19.13
CA PRO A 297 -0.85 2.47 -19.20
C PRO A 297 -2.17 2.83 -18.50
N ASN A 298 -3.30 2.33 -19.02
CA ASN A 298 -4.59 2.50 -18.36
C ASN A 298 -4.62 1.76 -17.01
N ARG A 299 -4.10 0.53 -16.99
CA ARG A 299 -3.99 -0.34 -15.81
C ARG A 299 -2.51 -0.47 -15.43
N GLY A 300 -2.17 -0.09 -14.21
CA GLY A 300 -0.78 -0.12 -13.73
C GLY A 300 -0.56 0.83 -12.56
N THR A 301 0.30 0.44 -11.63
CA THR A 301 0.51 1.16 -10.36
C THR A 301 1.94 1.71 -10.27
N GLU A 302 2.20 2.49 -9.22
CA GLU A 302 3.54 2.99 -8.83
C GLU A 302 4.33 3.78 -9.89
N GLY A 303 3.65 4.34 -10.89
CA GLY A 303 4.28 5.12 -11.94
C GLY A 303 4.97 4.27 -13.01
N TRP A 304 4.69 2.97 -13.09
CA TRP A 304 5.21 2.09 -14.15
C TRP A 304 4.80 2.60 -15.54
N MET A 305 5.79 2.78 -16.42
CA MET A 305 5.62 3.34 -17.77
C MET A 305 4.89 4.70 -17.86
N VAL A 306 4.78 5.45 -16.75
CA VAL A 306 4.29 6.83 -16.76
C VAL A 306 5.41 7.77 -17.20
N GLU A 307 5.23 8.49 -18.30
CA GLU A 307 6.18 9.49 -18.77
C GLU A 307 5.47 10.80 -19.15
N ARG A 308 6.16 11.94 -18.94
CA ARG A 308 5.64 13.27 -19.26
C ARG A 308 6.30 13.84 -20.50
N PHE A 309 5.49 14.29 -21.44
CA PHE A 309 5.93 14.95 -22.66
C PHE A 309 5.44 16.40 -22.68
N ARG A 310 6.25 17.31 -23.23
CA ARG A 310 5.83 18.69 -23.55
C ARG A 310 5.56 18.78 -25.03
N PHE A 311 4.43 19.39 -25.36
CA PHE A 311 4.02 19.68 -26.72
C PHE A 311 3.86 21.18 -26.91
N ASP A 312 4.24 21.67 -28.08
CA ASP A 312 3.96 23.02 -28.54
C ASP A 312 3.08 22.88 -29.79
N VAL A 313 1.84 23.38 -29.68
CA VAL A 313 0.79 23.23 -30.69
C VAL A 313 1.21 23.85 -32.04
N TYR A 314 2.13 24.82 -32.03
CA TYR A 314 2.59 25.52 -33.24
C TYR A 314 3.84 24.92 -33.90
N ARG A 315 4.49 23.92 -33.28
CA ARG A 315 5.76 23.35 -33.79
C ARG A 315 5.62 22.12 -34.71
N GLY A 316 4.40 21.77 -35.13
CA GLY A 316 4.15 20.71 -36.13
C GLY A 316 3.97 19.30 -35.56
N GLY A 317 3.51 18.38 -36.42
CA GLY A 317 2.95 17.07 -36.07
C GLY A 317 3.90 16.07 -35.38
N ILE A 318 3.31 15.10 -34.70
CA ILE A 318 4.00 14.09 -33.89
C ILE A 318 4.29 12.87 -34.76
N GLY A 319 5.45 12.87 -35.41
CA GLY A 319 5.90 11.75 -36.24
C GLY A 319 6.28 10.49 -35.44
N VAL A 320 6.42 9.36 -36.14
CA VAL A 320 6.79 8.05 -35.55
C VAL A 320 8.14 8.04 -34.83
N GLU A 321 9.05 8.95 -35.19
CA GLU A 321 10.35 9.09 -34.53
C GLU A 321 10.30 9.85 -33.21
N HIS A 322 9.19 10.53 -32.91
CA HIS A 322 9.03 11.30 -31.68
C HIS A 322 9.11 10.36 -30.45
N PRO A 323 9.80 10.77 -29.35
CA PRO A 323 9.90 9.93 -28.15
C PRO A 323 8.54 9.47 -27.59
N ALA A 324 7.52 10.35 -27.65
CA ALA A 324 6.16 9.99 -27.27
C ALA A 324 5.57 8.86 -28.12
N ALA A 325 5.87 8.81 -29.43
CA ALA A 325 5.40 7.75 -30.32
C ALA A 325 6.00 6.39 -29.95
N LYS A 326 7.31 6.37 -29.65
CA LYS A 326 8.02 5.17 -29.19
C LYS A 326 7.46 4.68 -27.86
N HIS A 327 7.16 5.61 -26.95
CA HIS A 327 6.55 5.30 -25.65
C HIS A 327 5.14 4.73 -25.79
N ILE A 328 4.28 5.36 -26.60
CA ILE A 328 2.94 4.86 -26.93
C ILE A 328 3.03 3.45 -27.51
N ALA A 329 3.92 3.22 -28.49
CA ALA A 329 4.10 1.92 -29.11
C ALA A 329 4.55 0.84 -28.10
N ALA A 330 5.34 1.20 -27.09
CA ALA A 330 5.74 0.29 -26.04
C ALA A 330 4.55 -0.10 -25.14
N ILE A 331 3.71 0.86 -24.74
CA ILE A 331 2.52 0.61 -23.92
C ILE A 331 1.51 -0.25 -24.70
N LEU A 332 1.21 0.07 -25.96
CA LEU A 332 0.24 -0.68 -26.80
C LEU A 332 0.58 -2.16 -26.98
N ARG A 333 1.83 -2.59 -26.71
CA ARG A 333 2.17 -4.03 -26.69
C ARG A 333 1.58 -4.75 -25.47
N LEU A 334 1.39 -4.02 -24.38
CA LEU A 334 1.04 -4.55 -23.07
C LEU A 334 -0.40 -4.19 -22.70
N ASP A 335 -0.81 -2.93 -22.87
CA ASP A 335 -2.06 -2.37 -22.36
C ASP A 335 -2.61 -1.22 -23.24
N ASP A 336 -3.80 -0.72 -22.93
CA ASP A 336 -4.33 0.53 -23.48
C ASP A 336 -3.46 1.72 -23.02
N VAL A 337 -3.36 2.77 -23.85
CA VAL A 337 -2.65 4.01 -23.47
C VAL A 337 -3.65 5.04 -22.98
N LEU A 338 -3.42 5.56 -21.77
CA LEU A 338 -4.10 6.72 -21.25
C LEU A 338 -3.25 7.98 -21.49
N LEU A 339 -3.81 8.90 -22.26
CA LEU A 339 -3.34 10.28 -22.35
C LEU A 339 -4.00 11.09 -21.24
N ARG A 340 -3.22 11.81 -20.44
CA ARG A 340 -3.73 12.59 -19.32
C ARG A 340 -3.08 13.96 -19.26
N GLU A 341 -3.89 14.97 -19.01
CA GLU A 341 -3.43 16.34 -18.76
C GLU A 341 -2.49 16.42 -17.55
N GLU A 342 -1.43 17.24 -17.64
CA GLU A 342 -0.62 17.63 -16.48
C GLU A 342 -1.40 18.58 -15.57
N ARG A 343 -1.60 18.17 -14.31
CA ARG A 343 -2.29 18.94 -13.26
C ARG A 343 -1.40 19.08 -12.02
N GLY A 344 -1.72 20.04 -11.17
CA GLY A 344 -1.02 20.33 -9.92
C GLY A 344 0.01 21.46 -10.06
N ASN A 345 -0.35 22.66 -9.61
CA ASN A 345 0.54 23.83 -9.60
C ASN A 345 1.18 24.12 -8.22
N ILE A 346 0.84 23.32 -7.21
CA ILE A 346 1.44 23.38 -5.87
C ILE A 346 2.71 22.53 -5.82
N ARG A 347 3.70 22.97 -5.03
CA ARG A 347 4.96 22.28 -4.74
C ARG A 347 5.18 22.19 -3.22
N PHE A 348 5.96 21.20 -2.81
CA PHE A 348 6.36 21.00 -1.42
C PHE A 348 7.78 21.49 -1.17
N SER A 349 8.02 22.13 -0.04
CA SER A 349 9.37 22.43 0.45
C SER A 349 9.70 21.59 1.68
N PRO A 350 10.87 20.92 1.74
CA PRO A 350 11.32 20.26 2.96
C PRO A 350 11.64 21.27 4.09
N LEU A 351 11.89 22.53 3.75
CA LEU A 351 12.20 23.63 4.67
C LEU A 351 11.02 24.60 4.79
N ARG A 352 10.76 25.12 6.00
CA ARG A 352 9.63 26.03 6.29
C ARG A 352 9.82 27.43 5.71
N GLU A 353 11.07 27.86 5.56
CA GLU A 353 11.47 29.10 4.89
C GLU A 353 12.54 28.72 3.85
N PRO A 354 12.18 28.64 2.55
CA PRO A 354 13.16 28.34 1.51
C PRO A 354 14.04 29.57 1.31
N GLU A 355 15.26 29.58 1.84
CA GLU A 355 16.29 30.56 1.49
C GLU A 355 16.61 30.50 -0.02
N GLU A 356 16.36 29.36 -0.67
CA GLU A 356 16.46 29.19 -2.11
C GLU A 356 15.25 28.41 -2.68
N THR A 357 14.73 28.90 -3.81
CA THR A 357 13.66 28.25 -4.63
C THR A 357 14.08 26.91 -5.25
N ARG A 358 15.31 26.43 -4.98
CA ARG A 358 15.92 25.26 -5.63
C ARG A 358 15.44 23.90 -5.12
N ASN A 359 14.77 23.85 -3.96
CA ASN A 359 14.40 22.59 -3.30
C ASN A 359 12.89 22.30 -3.31
N LEU A 360 12.14 22.92 -4.24
CA LEU A 360 10.70 22.69 -4.36
C LEU A 360 10.41 21.38 -5.12
N LYS A 361 9.84 20.43 -4.40
CA LYS A 361 9.49 19.09 -4.91
C LYS A 361 8.08 19.05 -5.47
N HIS A 362 7.86 18.16 -6.44
CA HIS A 362 6.52 17.71 -6.80
C HIS A 362 5.88 16.96 -5.64
N ILE A 363 4.56 17.06 -5.51
CA ILE A 363 3.80 16.45 -4.43
C ILE A 363 2.49 15.88 -4.95
N SER A 364 2.13 14.69 -4.46
CA SER A 364 0.78 14.12 -4.53
C SER A 364 0.33 13.68 -3.15
N LEU A 365 -0.95 13.85 -2.85
CA LEU A 365 -1.56 13.38 -1.60
C LEU A 365 -2.26 12.05 -1.87
N ARG A 366 -2.04 11.06 -1.00
CA ARG A 366 -2.87 9.86 -0.93
C ARG A 366 -3.75 9.96 0.29
N ILE A 367 -5.06 10.06 0.06
CA ILE A 367 -6.06 10.11 1.13
C ILE A 367 -6.75 8.74 1.20
N ASN A 368 -6.65 8.09 2.36
CA ASN A 368 -7.35 6.83 2.60
C ASN A 368 -8.80 7.13 2.95
N VAL A 369 -9.71 6.51 2.20
CA VAL A 369 -11.15 6.65 2.37
C VAL A 369 -11.72 5.29 2.70
N ALA A 370 -12.44 5.18 3.82
CA ALA A 370 -13.03 3.94 4.27
C ALA A 370 -14.54 4.08 4.48
N TRP A 371 -15.28 3.03 4.17
CA TRP A 371 -16.72 2.93 4.44
C TRP A 371 -16.94 2.58 5.91
N ASN A 372 -17.80 3.33 6.58
CA ASN A 372 -18.01 3.21 8.03
C ASN A 372 -19.22 2.37 8.44
N GLY A 373 -19.98 1.80 7.49
CA GLY A 373 -21.32 1.24 7.75
C GLY A 373 -22.46 1.97 7.06
N SER A 374 -22.24 3.22 6.65
CA SER A 374 -23.28 4.13 6.15
C SER A 374 -22.77 5.09 5.08
N SER A 375 -21.55 5.61 5.25
CA SER A 375 -20.93 6.56 4.33
C SER A 375 -19.44 6.29 4.22
N PHE A 376 -18.82 6.85 3.17
CA PHE A 376 -17.38 6.95 3.06
C PHE A 376 -16.86 8.09 3.95
N VAL A 377 -15.70 7.88 4.57
CA VAL A 377 -15.03 8.84 5.44
C VAL A 377 -13.54 8.89 5.08
N ALA A 378 -13.03 10.09 4.84
CA ALA A 378 -11.61 10.37 4.62
C ALA A 378 -10.96 10.75 5.95
N GLU A 379 -10.27 9.82 6.60
CA GLU A 379 -9.77 10.03 7.97
C GLU A 379 -8.25 9.94 8.10
N SER A 380 -7.54 9.51 7.07
CA SER A 380 -6.08 9.45 7.10
C SER A 380 -5.47 9.59 5.72
N GLY A 381 -4.16 9.74 5.67
CA GLY A 381 -3.41 9.71 4.43
C GLY A 381 -1.94 10.01 4.64
N TYR A 382 -1.23 10.15 3.54
CA TYR A 382 0.16 10.60 3.52
C TYR A 382 0.43 11.35 2.22
N ALA A 383 1.56 12.04 2.14
CA ALA A 383 1.99 12.67 0.89
C ALA A 383 3.20 11.94 0.31
N GLN A 384 3.32 11.98 -1.01
CA GLN A 384 4.50 11.52 -1.73
C GLN A 384 5.15 12.71 -2.41
N VAL A 385 6.47 12.84 -2.25
CA VAL A 385 7.23 13.95 -2.80
C VAL A 385 8.43 13.49 -3.61
N SER A 386 8.77 14.23 -4.66
CA SER A 386 9.90 13.88 -5.54
C SER A 386 10.44 15.10 -6.27
N GLU A 387 11.74 15.06 -6.59
CA GLU A 387 12.37 15.97 -7.55
C GLU A 387 11.87 15.70 -8.98
N LYS A 388 11.40 14.47 -9.24
CA LYS A 388 10.78 14.09 -10.52
C LYS A 388 9.29 14.39 -10.48
N LEU A 389 8.71 14.58 -11.66
CA LEU A 389 7.28 14.86 -11.84
C LEU A 389 6.35 13.77 -11.32
N VAL A 390 6.80 12.51 -11.35
CA VAL A 390 6.08 11.37 -10.78
C VAL A 390 6.64 11.11 -9.38
N ALA A 391 5.82 11.37 -8.36
CA ALA A 391 6.22 11.31 -6.96
C ALA A 391 6.10 9.92 -6.31
N SER A 392 5.79 8.86 -7.08
CA SER A 392 5.62 7.51 -6.53
C SER A 392 6.93 6.93 -5.97
N ARG A 393 6.81 6.07 -4.94
CA ARG A 393 7.98 5.34 -4.39
C ARG A 393 8.71 4.53 -5.45
N GLY A 394 7.99 3.86 -6.35
CA GLY A 394 8.57 3.10 -7.47
C GLY A 394 9.44 3.93 -8.42
N ARG A 395 9.35 5.27 -8.39
CA ARG A 395 10.19 6.18 -9.19
C ARG A 395 11.23 6.95 -8.35
N GLY A 396 11.41 6.59 -7.09
CA GLY A 396 12.33 7.21 -6.14
C GLY A 396 11.71 8.34 -5.30
N GLY A 397 10.37 8.42 -5.26
CA GLY A 397 9.67 9.35 -4.37
C GLY A 397 9.74 8.97 -2.90
N GLU A 398 9.62 9.97 -2.04
CA GLU A 398 9.66 9.85 -0.59
C GLU A 398 8.25 9.98 -0.02
N ILE A 399 7.88 9.10 0.94
CA ILE A 399 6.64 9.28 1.71
C ILE A 399 6.93 10.22 2.86
N ILE A 400 6.09 11.24 3.02
CA ILE A 400 6.14 12.18 4.13
C ILE A 400 4.78 12.24 4.83
N ASP A 401 4.82 12.59 6.11
CA ASP A 401 3.63 12.89 6.91
C ASP A 401 2.73 13.95 6.23
N LEU A 402 1.42 13.72 6.26
CA LEU A 402 0.43 14.56 5.60
C LEU A 402 0.39 15.97 6.20
N HIS A 403 0.50 16.11 7.52
CA HIS A 403 0.47 17.42 8.18
C HIS A 403 1.70 18.25 7.84
N LYS A 404 2.88 17.63 7.87
CA LYS A 404 4.14 18.25 7.40
C LYS A 404 4.01 18.71 5.95
N ALA A 405 3.39 17.90 5.10
CA ALA A 405 3.16 18.25 3.71
C ALA A 405 2.27 19.49 3.58
N LEU A 406 1.09 19.48 4.22
CA LEU A 406 0.12 20.58 4.14
C LEU A 406 0.66 21.90 4.72
N ARG A 407 1.55 21.87 5.71
CA ARG A 407 2.14 23.07 6.31
C ARG A 407 3.22 23.74 5.43
N ASN A 408 3.79 23.01 4.47
CA ASN A 408 4.94 23.45 3.68
C ASN A 408 4.67 23.43 2.16
N LEU A 409 3.48 23.88 1.76
CA LEU A 409 3.07 24.01 0.37
C LEU A 409 3.37 25.40 -0.20
N TYR A 410 3.72 25.46 -1.49
CA TYR A 410 4.04 26.68 -2.23
C TYR A 410 3.34 26.66 -3.58
N TYR A 411 2.92 27.84 -4.05
CA TYR A 411 2.34 28.01 -5.38
C TYR A 411 2.94 29.26 -6.05
N ARG A 412 2.79 29.38 -7.37
CA ARG A 412 3.26 30.56 -8.09
C ARG A 412 2.21 31.67 -8.08
N SER A 413 2.57 32.83 -7.56
CA SER A 413 1.78 34.07 -7.63
C SER A 413 2.67 35.20 -8.18
N CYS A 414 2.19 35.94 -9.18
CA CYS A 414 2.94 37.02 -9.84
C CYS A 414 4.38 36.65 -10.28
N GLY A 415 4.63 35.38 -10.62
CA GLY A 415 5.95 34.88 -11.05
C GLY A 415 6.84 34.37 -9.91
N GLU A 416 6.46 34.60 -8.65
CA GLU A 416 7.21 34.20 -7.47
C GLU A 416 6.56 33.01 -6.76
N TRP A 417 7.37 32.23 -6.04
CA TRP A 417 6.86 31.15 -5.18
C TRP A 417 6.45 31.72 -3.83
N VAL A 418 5.17 31.63 -3.53
CA VAL A 418 4.59 32.09 -2.27
C VAL A 418 4.09 30.89 -1.48
N ARG A 419 4.29 30.93 -0.16
CA ARG A 419 3.80 29.89 0.74
C ARG A 419 2.26 29.89 0.73
N LEU A 420 1.69 28.71 0.60
CA LEU A 420 0.25 28.49 0.69
C LEU A 420 -0.12 28.26 2.15
N ASN A 421 -1.03 29.09 2.67
CA ASN A 421 -1.60 28.89 4.00
C ASN A 421 -2.84 28.00 3.89
N VAL A 422 -2.67 26.69 4.11
CA VAL A 422 -3.78 25.73 4.08
C VAL A 422 -4.67 25.96 5.31
N THR A 423 -5.98 26.16 5.09
CA THR A 423 -6.95 26.35 6.17
C THR A 423 -7.74 25.07 6.46
N SER A 424 -8.43 25.02 7.61
CA SER A 424 -9.39 23.93 7.90
C SER A 424 -10.51 23.78 6.86
N LYS A 425 -10.88 24.87 6.17
CA LYS A 425 -11.87 24.80 5.08
C LYS A 425 -11.29 24.05 3.88
N ASP A 426 -9.99 24.21 3.60
CA ASP A 426 -9.32 23.52 2.51
C ASP A 426 -9.13 22.03 2.83
N VAL A 427 -8.78 21.70 4.08
CA VAL A 427 -8.73 20.29 4.52
C VAL A 427 -10.09 19.61 4.36
N ARG A 428 -11.19 20.28 4.75
CA ARG A 428 -12.54 19.76 4.51
C ARG A 428 -12.84 19.56 3.03
N ARG A 429 -12.40 20.46 2.14
CA ARG A 429 -12.56 20.27 0.67
C ARG A 429 -11.81 19.03 0.18
N ILE A 430 -10.58 18.82 0.65
CA ILE A 430 -9.78 17.63 0.34
C ILE A 430 -10.51 16.36 0.77
N LYS A 431 -11.02 16.32 2.01
CA LYS A 431 -11.79 15.19 2.56
C LYS A 431 -13.05 14.93 1.74
N CYS A 432 -13.88 15.94 1.52
CA CYS A 432 -15.12 15.79 0.75
C CYS A 432 -14.87 15.34 -0.69
N ALA A 433 -13.81 15.83 -1.34
CA ALA A 433 -13.43 15.38 -2.69
C ALA A 433 -13.04 13.90 -2.70
N ALA A 434 -12.26 13.44 -1.71
CA ALA A 434 -11.87 12.03 -1.57
C ALA A 434 -13.09 11.12 -1.29
N GLU A 435 -13.96 11.53 -0.36
CA GLU A 435 -15.19 10.81 -0.01
C GLU A 435 -16.14 10.69 -1.19
N ALA A 436 -16.35 11.79 -1.92
CA ALA A 436 -17.17 11.79 -3.13
C ALA A 436 -16.56 10.93 -4.25
N ALA A 437 -15.22 10.92 -4.37
CA ALA A 437 -14.51 10.06 -5.32
C ALA A 437 -14.76 8.57 -5.03
N ALA A 438 -14.66 8.16 -3.77
CA ALA A 438 -14.95 6.78 -3.35
C ALA A 438 -16.44 6.42 -3.54
N GLN A 439 -17.35 7.36 -3.27
CA GLN A 439 -18.77 7.17 -3.51
C GLN A 439 -19.09 6.99 -5.01
N ALA A 440 -18.45 7.77 -5.89
CA ALA A 440 -18.63 7.69 -7.34
C ALA A 440 -18.15 6.34 -7.91
N LEU A 441 -17.02 5.83 -7.40
CA LEU A 441 -16.50 4.50 -7.78
C LEU A 441 -17.48 3.37 -7.48
N ASN A 442 -18.22 3.50 -6.37
CA ASN A 442 -19.20 2.51 -5.93
C ASN A 442 -20.60 2.72 -6.53
N SER A 443 -20.78 3.73 -7.39
CA SER A 443 -22.07 3.97 -8.04
C SER A 443 -22.50 2.77 -8.89
N GLY A 444 -23.66 2.20 -8.59
CA GLY A 444 -24.23 1.04 -9.29
C GLY A 444 -23.72 -0.32 -8.80
N LEU A 445 -22.89 -0.38 -7.75
CA LEU A 445 -22.50 -1.64 -7.10
C LEU A 445 -23.39 -1.91 -5.89
N PRO A 446 -23.77 -3.17 -5.62
CA PRO A 446 -24.40 -3.55 -4.36
C PRO A 446 -23.41 -3.37 -3.20
N GLU A 447 -23.95 -3.30 -1.97
CA GLU A 447 -23.12 -3.06 -0.79
C GLU A 447 -22.09 -4.19 -0.57
N GLU A 448 -22.44 -5.44 -0.85
CA GLU A 448 -21.53 -6.58 -0.73
C GLU A 448 -20.34 -6.54 -1.71
N ASP A 449 -20.56 -6.00 -2.91
CA ASP A 449 -19.55 -5.94 -3.98
C ASP A 449 -18.89 -4.56 -4.10
N SER A 450 -19.05 -3.67 -3.11
CA SER A 450 -18.45 -2.33 -3.18
C SER A 450 -17.09 -2.27 -2.50
N LEU A 451 -16.25 -1.37 -3.00
CA LEU A 451 -14.98 -1.01 -2.38
C LEU A 451 -15.24 -0.37 -1.02
N LYS A 452 -14.75 -0.98 0.06
CA LYS A 452 -14.87 -0.46 1.43
C LYS A 452 -13.68 0.35 1.88
N MET A 453 -12.53 0.24 1.22
CA MET A 453 -11.37 1.06 1.54
C MET A 453 -10.56 1.36 0.29
N VAL A 454 -10.27 2.63 0.00
CA VAL A 454 -9.51 3.03 -1.19
C VAL A 454 -8.51 4.12 -0.83
N GLY A 455 -7.32 4.09 -1.45
CA GLY A 455 -6.41 5.22 -1.44
C GLY A 455 -6.70 6.13 -2.64
N VAL A 456 -7.19 7.34 -2.39
CA VAL A 456 -7.45 8.33 -3.45
C VAL A 456 -6.23 9.22 -3.61
N ASP A 457 -5.59 9.14 -4.78
CA ASP A 457 -4.46 9.99 -5.14
C ASP A 457 -4.96 11.28 -5.77
N MET A 458 -4.45 12.42 -5.29
CA MET A 458 -4.79 13.73 -5.80
C MET A 458 -3.61 14.69 -5.78
N VAL A 459 -3.68 15.69 -6.63
CA VAL A 459 -2.84 16.90 -6.55
C VAL A 459 -3.70 18.08 -6.17
N LEU A 460 -3.07 19.12 -5.64
CA LEU A 460 -3.75 20.35 -5.29
C LEU A 460 -3.43 21.43 -6.32
N GLU A 461 -4.42 22.28 -6.61
CA GLU A 461 -4.26 23.48 -7.41
C GLU A 461 -4.76 24.73 -6.69
N VAL A 462 -4.10 25.86 -6.95
CA VAL A 462 -4.59 27.20 -6.64
C VAL A 462 -4.98 27.86 -7.97
N PRO A 463 -6.27 28.01 -8.28
CA PRO A 463 -6.71 28.59 -9.56
C PRO A 463 -6.33 30.08 -9.69
N GLY A 464 -6.36 30.81 -8.57
CA GLY A 464 -6.01 32.23 -8.45
C GLY A 464 -5.71 32.59 -7.00
N ALA A 465 -5.08 33.75 -6.74
CA ALA A 465 -4.55 34.11 -5.42
C ALA A 465 -5.59 34.12 -4.29
N ASP A 466 -6.86 34.39 -4.61
CA ASP A 466 -7.98 34.42 -3.66
C ASP A 466 -8.97 33.26 -3.87
N GLU A 467 -8.66 32.33 -4.77
CA GLU A 467 -9.51 31.18 -5.05
C GLU A 467 -9.20 30.02 -4.11
N PRO A 468 -10.22 29.24 -3.73
CA PRO A 468 -10.03 28.11 -2.84
C PRO A 468 -9.10 27.05 -3.47
N ILE A 469 -8.39 26.33 -2.61
CA ILE A 469 -7.62 25.16 -3.04
C ILE A 469 -8.57 24.17 -3.71
N LEU A 470 -8.18 23.72 -4.90
CA LEU A 470 -8.90 22.76 -5.72
C LEU A 470 -8.21 21.40 -5.66
N PRO A 471 -8.81 20.38 -5.01
CA PRO A 471 -8.33 19.00 -5.09
C PRO A 471 -8.63 18.42 -6.47
N VAL A 472 -7.60 17.92 -7.17
CA VAL A 472 -7.72 17.31 -8.50
C VAL A 472 -7.43 15.82 -8.39
N LEU A 473 -8.45 15.00 -8.61
CA LEU A 473 -8.39 13.55 -8.44
C LEU A 473 -7.61 12.90 -9.59
N LEU A 474 -6.58 12.12 -9.25
CA LEU A 474 -5.65 11.51 -10.22
C LEU A 474 -5.87 10.02 -10.44
N GLU A 475 -6.08 9.26 -9.36
CA GLU A 475 -6.19 7.80 -9.38
C GLU A 475 -6.85 7.31 -8.09
N ALA A 476 -7.51 6.15 -8.14
CA ALA A 476 -7.97 5.43 -6.96
C ALA A 476 -7.28 4.07 -6.89
N ASN A 477 -6.68 3.76 -5.76
CA ASN A 477 -6.01 2.51 -5.51
C ASN A 477 -6.87 1.64 -4.57
N PRO A 478 -7.42 0.52 -5.05
CA PRO A 478 -8.21 -0.40 -4.22
C PRO A 478 -7.33 -1.22 -3.26
N ARG A 479 -6.02 -1.23 -3.44
CA ARG A 479 -5.04 -1.95 -2.60
C ARG A 479 -3.93 -0.99 -2.18
N PRO A 480 -4.26 0.07 -1.40
CA PRO A 480 -3.33 1.15 -1.12
C PRO A 480 -2.09 0.61 -0.39
N ALA A 481 -0.92 0.89 -0.96
CA ALA A 481 0.36 0.62 -0.31
C ALA A 481 0.73 1.75 0.67
N GLY A 482 1.68 1.49 1.59
CA GLY A 482 2.23 2.51 2.49
C GLY A 482 1.29 2.91 3.63
N LEU A 483 0.27 2.11 3.94
CA LEU A 483 -0.72 2.41 4.97
C LEU A 483 -0.10 2.66 6.34
N ASN A 484 0.98 1.96 6.69
CA ASN A 484 1.74 2.15 7.94
C ASN A 484 2.38 3.54 8.10
N HIS A 485 2.47 4.34 7.02
CA HIS A 485 2.95 5.72 7.07
C HIS A 485 1.81 6.75 7.16
N SER A 486 0.56 6.29 7.19
CA SER A 486 -0.61 7.18 7.18
C SER A 486 -0.75 7.89 8.52
N THR A 487 -1.11 9.17 8.46
CA THR A 487 -1.45 9.98 9.62
C THR A 487 -2.88 10.49 9.52
N SER A 488 -3.51 10.73 10.67
CA SER A 488 -4.90 11.16 10.76
C SER A 488 -5.11 12.49 10.05
N LEU A 489 -6.22 12.62 9.33
CA LEU A 489 -6.61 13.84 8.60
C LEU A 489 -7.65 14.61 9.40
N GLU A 490 -7.16 15.29 10.43
CA GLU A 490 -7.96 16.15 11.30
C GLU A 490 -8.40 17.42 10.55
N ASP A 491 -9.55 17.97 10.94
CA ASP A 491 -10.03 19.24 10.37
C ASP A 491 -9.12 20.44 10.74
N GLU A 492 -8.38 20.32 11.83
CA GLU A 492 -7.40 21.31 12.30
C GLU A 492 -6.01 20.99 11.75
N VAL A 493 -5.46 21.91 10.95
CA VAL A 493 -4.13 21.75 10.29
C VAL A 493 -2.98 21.68 11.30
N ASP A 494 -3.17 22.29 12.47
CA ASP A 494 -2.18 22.33 13.54
C ASP A 494 -2.38 21.22 14.59
N ALA A 495 -3.35 20.32 14.40
CA ALA A 495 -3.51 19.15 15.26
C ALA A 495 -2.23 18.30 15.25
N GLU A 496 -2.00 17.60 16.37
CA GLU A 496 -0.89 16.65 16.46
C GLU A 496 -1.21 15.42 15.58
N PRO A 497 -0.37 15.11 14.58
CA PRO A 497 -0.62 13.97 13.70
C PRO A 497 -0.58 12.68 14.50
N LYS A 498 -1.61 11.83 14.34
CA LYS A 498 -1.62 10.47 14.91
C LYS A 498 -1.38 9.49 13.79
N LEU A 499 -0.46 8.54 13.99
CA LEU A 499 -0.36 7.40 13.07
C LEU A 499 -1.69 6.66 13.06
N MET A 500 -2.26 6.52 11.87
CA MET A 500 -3.62 5.99 11.71
C MET A 500 -3.85 5.56 10.27
N VAL A 501 -4.40 4.36 10.11
CA VAL A 501 -4.91 3.84 8.84
C VAL A 501 -6.40 4.16 8.69
N SER A 502 -7.26 3.60 9.55
CA SER A 502 -8.71 3.82 9.50
C SER A 502 -9.41 3.32 10.76
N SER A 503 -10.24 4.15 11.37
CA SER A 503 -11.22 3.74 12.40
C SER A 503 -12.55 3.31 11.78
N ALA A 504 -12.92 3.91 10.64
CA ALA A 504 -14.18 3.65 9.93
C ALA A 504 -14.28 2.18 9.48
N ILE A 505 -13.18 1.59 9.01
CA ILE A 505 -13.20 0.19 8.55
C ILE A 505 -13.55 -0.77 9.68
N PHE A 506 -13.09 -0.53 10.90
CA PHE A 506 -13.43 -1.38 12.05
C PHE A 506 -14.89 -1.23 12.47
N ARG A 507 -15.46 -0.03 12.31
CA ARG A 507 -16.91 0.17 12.50
C ARG A 507 -17.71 -0.64 11.47
N ALA A 508 -17.29 -0.62 10.21
CA ALA A 508 -17.92 -1.43 9.16
C ALA A 508 -17.81 -2.93 9.43
N ILE A 509 -16.62 -3.43 9.78
CA ILE A 509 -16.39 -4.85 10.11
C ILE A 509 -17.33 -5.32 11.23
N ARG A 510 -17.47 -4.53 12.30
CA ARG A 510 -18.37 -4.84 13.42
C ARG A 510 -19.84 -4.88 12.98
N LEU A 511 -20.26 -3.99 12.08
CA LEU A 511 -21.61 -3.99 11.52
C LEU A 511 -21.87 -5.19 10.62
N MET A 512 -20.91 -5.56 9.76
CA MET A 512 -20.99 -6.74 8.89
C MET A 512 -21.19 -8.02 9.72
N ARG A 513 -20.47 -8.18 10.84
CA ARG A 513 -20.67 -9.32 11.75
C ARG A 513 -22.07 -9.38 12.34
N ARG A 514 -22.64 -8.25 12.77
CA ARG A 514 -24.02 -8.23 13.30
C ARG A 514 -24.99 -8.76 12.25
N ARG A 515 -24.82 -8.38 10.97
CA ARG A 515 -25.64 -8.90 9.87
C ARG A 515 -25.42 -10.39 9.63
N LEU A 516 -24.18 -10.88 9.66
CA LEU A 516 -23.87 -12.31 9.54
C LEU A 516 -24.52 -13.16 10.65
N LEU A 517 -24.59 -12.64 11.86
CA LEU A 517 -25.21 -13.33 13.01
C LEU A 517 -26.75 -13.30 12.96
N HIS A 518 -27.37 -12.25 12.41
CA HIS A 518 -28.83 -12.07 12.40
C HIS A 518 -29.48 -12.45 11.05
N GLY A 519 -28.72 -12.54 9.97
CA GLY A 519 -29.19 -12.88 8.61
C GLY A 519 -29.33 -14.37 8.33
N LYS A 520 -29.01 -15.26 9.28
CA LYS A 520 -29.30 -16.70 9.19
C LYS A 520 -30.71 -17.07 9.69
N GLY A 521 -31.60 -16.08 9.86
CA GLY A 521 -32.92 -16.25 10.48
C GLY A 521 -34.05 -15.46 9.81
N SER A 522 -34.04 -15.33 8.48
CA SER A 522 -35.14 -14.77 7.69
C SER A 522 -35.49 -15.67 6.51
#